data_AF-A0A2H5WLS3-F1
#
_entry.id   AF-A0A2H5WLS3-F1
#
_cell.length_a   1.000
_cell.length_b   1.000
_cell.length_c   1.000
_cell.angle_alpha   90.00
_cell.angle_beta   90.00
_cell.angle_gamma   90.00
#
_symmetry.space_group_name_H-M   'P 1'
#
loop_
_entity.id
_entity.type
_entity.pdbx_description
1 polymer ?
#
loop_
_entity_poly.entity_id
_entity_poly.type
_entity_poly.pdbx_seq_one_letter_code
_entity_poly.pdbx_strand_id
1 'polypeptide(L)' 'MTEHKLTERERSVLHAFAQGLEADAVAENLGITTEQVEQISRNILHKLFAGAVHNIVNSPENATVREEELVSA' A
#
# COMPACT_ATOMS: atom_id res chain seq x y z
N MET A 1 -15.23 -2.16 7.91
CA MET A 1 -14.21 -1.23 7.42
C MET A 1 -12.95 -2.03 7.19
N THR A 2 -12.48 -2.16 5.96
CA THR A 2 -11.24 -2.89 5.65
C THR A 2 -10.07 -2.12 6.27
N GLU A 3 -9.47 -2.67 7.33
CA GLU A 3 -8.24 -2.11 7.88
C GLU A 3 -7.12 -2.28 6.84
N HIS A 4 -6.86 -1.21 6.08
CA HIS A 4 -5.71 -1.10 5.18
C HIS A 4 -4.39 -0.90 5.94
N LYS A 5 -4.39 -1.14 7.26
CA LYS A 5 -3.23 -0.99 8.13
C LYS A 5 -2.29 -2.17 7.97
N LEU A 6 -1.01 -1.85 7.83
CA LEU A 6 0.04 -2.87 7.84
C LEU A 6 0.23 -3.42 9.26
N THR A 7 0.25 -4.74 9.36
CA THR A 7 0.68 -5.47 10.54
C THR A 7 2.14 -5.12 10.86
N GLU A 8 2.59 -5.46 12.07
CA GLU A 8 4.00 -5.25 12.45
C GLU A 8 4.95 -6.02 11.52
N ARG A 9 4.62 -7.27 11.19
CA ARG A 9 5.42 -8.11 10.30
C ARG A 9 5.51 -7.56 8.88
N GLU A 10 4.40 -7.05 8.34
CA GLU A 10 4.40 -6.35 7.04
C GLU A 10 5.22 -5.06 7.07
N ARG A 11 5.17 -4.30 8.18
CA ARG A 11 6.02 -3.12 8.36
C ARG A 11 7.50 -3.47 8.42
N SER A 12 7.88 -4.53 9.12
CA SER A 12 9.27 -5.00 9.20
C SER A 12 9.81 -5.38 7.81
N VAL A 13 9.03 -6.12 7.02
CA VAL A 13 9.41 -6.48 5.63
C VAL A 13 9.54 -5.23 4.76
N LEU A 14 8.56 -4.32 4.81
CA LEU A 14 8.62 -3.06 4.04
C LEU A 14 9.82 -2.20 4.43
N HIS A 15 10.12 -2.12 5.72
CA HIS A 15 11.27 -1.36 6.22
C HIS A 15 12.60 -1.94 5.73
N ALA A 16 12.75 -3.27 5.72
CA ALA A 16 13.95 -3.92 5.21
C ALA A 16 14.15 -3.65 3.70
N PHE A 17 13.07 -3.71 2.91
CA PHE A 17 13.15 -3.31 1.50
C PHE A 17 13.49 -1.83 1.31
N ALA A 18 12.95 -0.94 2.13
CA ALA A 18 13.27 0.49 2.08
C ALA A 18 14.74 0.80 2.41
N GLN A 19 15.41 -0.09 3.12
CA GLN A 19 16.85 -0.04 3.39
C GLN A 19 17.70 -0.63 2.25
N GLY A 20 17.07 -1.15 1.19
CA GLY A 20 17.74 -1.74 0.02
C GLY A 20 18.14 -3.20 0.18
N LEU A 21 17.57 -3.93 1.16
CA LEU A 21 17.82 -5.37 1.27
C LEU A 21 17.03 -6.15 0.21
N GLU A 22 17.69 -7.16 -0.36
CA GLU A 22 17.08 -8.15 -1.25
C GLU A 22 16.29 -9.21 -0.46
N ALA A 23 15.36 -9.90 -1.14
CA ALA A 23 14.42 -10.82 -0.50
C ALA A 23 15.08 -11.92 0.36
N ASP A 24 16.23 -12.46 -0.09
CA ASP A 24 17.00 -13.46 0.67
C ASP A 24 17.53 -12.90 2.00
N ALA A 25 18.06 -11.68 1.97
CA ALA A 25 18.58 -11.02 3.16
C ALA A 25 17.46 -10.57 4.12
N VAL A 26 16.29 -10.20 3.57
CA VAL A 26 15.08 -9.95 4.38
C VAL A 26 14.62 -11.23 5.06
N ALA A 27 14.62 -12.36 4.34
CA ALA A 27 14.23 -13.66 4.88
C ALA A 27 15.14 -14.07 6.04
N GLU A 28 16.45 -13.95 5.86
CA GLU A 28 17.45 -14.22 6.89
C GLU A 28 17.26 -13.30 8.12
N ASN A 29 17.18 -11.98 7.91
CA ASN A 29 17.03 -11.01 9.00
C ASN A 29 15.77 -11.20 9.85
N LEU A 30 14.69 -11.69 9.24
CA LEU A 30 13.40 -11.87 9.92
C LEU A 30 13.15 -13.31 10.37
N GLY A 31 14.07 -14.24 10.10
CA GLY A 31 13.92 -15.66 10.44
C GLY A 31 12.74 -16.33 9.74
N ILE A 32 12.54 -16.00 8.46
CA ILE A 32 11.43 -16.50 7.63
C ILE A 32 11.96 -17.07 6.31
N THR A 33 11.08 -17.70 5.53
CA THR A 33 11.44 -18.13 4.17
C THR A 33 11.28 -17.00 3.16
N THR A 34 12.00 -17.09 2.05
CA THR A 34 11.85 -16.20 0.89
C THR A 34 10.43 -16.22 0.33
N GLU A 35 9.80 -17.40 0.28
CA GLU A 35 8.39 -17.55 -0.09
C GLU A 35 7.46 -16.76 0.84
N GLN A 36 7.73 -16.76 2.15
CA GLN A 36 7.00 -15.94 3.11
C GLN A 36 7.23 -14.44 2.87
N VAL A 37 8.45 -14.00 2.53
CA VAL A 37 8.74 -12.61 2.14
C VAL A 37 7.92 -12.20 0.93
N GLU A 38 7.85 -13.04 -0.10
CA GLU A 38 7.06 -12.76 -1.30
C GLU A 38 5.56 -12.65 -0.99
N GLN A 39 5.03 -13.58 -0.19
CA GLN A 39 3.63 -13.55 0.20
C GLN A 39 3.29 -12.30 1.02
N ILE A 40 4.17 -11.92 1.95
CA ILE A 40 4.01 -10.68 2.73
C ILE A 40 4.07 -9.46 1.80
N SER A 41 4.97 -9.47 0.81
CA SER A 41 5.09 -8.40 -0.19
C SER A 41 3.80 -8.23 -1.00
N ARG A 42 3.18 -9.32 -1.44
CA ARG A 42 1.87 -9.30 -2.11
C ARG A 42 0.78 -8.68 -1.22
N ASN A 43 0.75 -9.05 0.06
CA ASN A 43 -0.21 -8.51 1.02
C ASN A 43 0.00 -7.00 1.24
N ILE A 44 1.26 -6.54 1.35
CA ILE A 44 1.62 -5.13 1.47
C ILE A 44 1.12 -4.36 0.25
N LEU A 45 1.45 -4.82 -0.96
CA LEU A 45 1.02 -4.17 -2.21
C LEU A 45 -0.51 -4.07 -2.26
N HIS A 46 -1.21 -5.17 -1.98
CA HIS A 46 -2.68 -5.17 -1.96
C HIS A 46 -3.25 -4.12 -0.99
N LYS A 47 -2.69 -4.00 0.22
CA LYS A 47 -3.14 -3.01 1.20
C LYS A 47 -2.83 -1.57 0.78
N LEU A 48 -1.63 -1.32 0.24
CA LEU A 48 -1.22 0.01 -0.24
C LEU A 48 -2.09 0.47 -1.42
N PHE A 49 -2.32 -0.40 -2.41
CA PHE A 49 -3.17 -0.06 -3.56
C PHE A 49 -4.64 0.10 -3.16
N ALA A 50 -5.17 -0.79 -2.32
CA ALA A 50 -6.55 -0.66 -1.85
C ALA A 50 -6.76 0.63 -1.05
N GLY A 51 -5.79 1.01 -0.21
CA GLY A 51 -5.81 2.30 0.50
C GLY A 51 -5.73 3.51 -0.44
N ALA A 52 -4.88 3.45 -1.47
CA ALA A 52 -4.77 4.50 -2.48
C ALA A 52 -6.08 4.68 -3.27
N VAL A 53 -6.69 3.59 -3.74
CA VAL A 53 -7.98 3.62 -4.44
C VAL A 53 -9.09 4.14 -3.54
N HIS A 54 -9.14 3.70 -2.27
CA HIS A 54 -10.09 4.22 -1.29
C HIS A 54 -9.95 5.74 -1.12
N ASN A 55 -8.72 6.25 -1.01
CA ASN A 55 -8.47 7.69 -0.91
C ASN A 55 -8.87 8.43 -2.18
N ILE A 56 -8.57 7.90 -3.38
CA ILE A 56 -8.96 8.56 -4.64
C ILE A 56 -10.48 8.67 -4.78
N VAL A 57 -11.20 7.59 -4.48
CA VAL A 57 -12.66 7.53 -4.62
C VAL A 57 -13.38 8.38 -3.57
N ASN A 58 -12.84 8.46 -2.36
CA ASN A 58 -13.50 9.13 -1.23
C ASN A 58 -12.85 10.48 -0.85
N SER A 59 -11.84 10.95 -1.60
CA SER A 59 -11.23 12.25 -1.32
C SER A 59 -12.21 13.38 -1.68
N PRO A 60 -12.52 14.30 -0.75
CA PRO A 60 -13.37 15.45 -1.01
C PRO A 60 -12.77 16.40 -2.05
N GLU A 61 -11.47 16.30 -2.32
CA GLU A 61 -10.75 17.09 -3.32
C GLU A 61 -11.11 16.70 -4.77
N ASN A 62 -11.58 15.46 -4.98
CA ASN A 62 -12.07 14.99 -6.27
C ASN A 62 -13.57 15.27 -6.50
N ALA A 63 -14.27 15.84 -5.52
CA ALA A 63 -15.70 16.15 -5.60
C ALA A 63 -16.01 17.56 -6.15
N THR A 64 -14.99 18.39 -6.44
CA THR A 64 -15.17 19.81 -6.78
C THR A 64 -15.21 20.14 -8.28
N VAL A 65 -15.25 19.14 -9.17
CA VAL A 65 -15.46 19.41 -10.61
C VAL A 65 -16.89 19.05 -11.00
N ARG A 66 -17.67 20.08 -11.41
CA ARG A 66 -19.03 20.11 -11.99
C ARG A 66 -20.07 20.60 -11.00
N GLU A 67 -20.74 21.74 -11.21
CA GLU A 67 -21.65 21.99 -12.36
C GLU A 67 -21.62 23.42 -12.96
N GLU A 68 -20.89 24.40 -12.40
CA GLU A 68 -21.09 25.82 -12.78
C GLU A 68 -20.41 26.30 -14.08
N GLU A 69 -19.48 25.53 -14.68
CA GLU A 69 -18.79 25.93 -15.92
C GLU A 69 -19.51 25.56 -17.23
N LEU A 70 -20.70 24.95 -17.17
CA LEU A 70 -21.44 24.52 -18.39
C LEU A 70 -22.52 25.50 -18.88
N VAL A 71 -22.75 26.63 -18.20
CA VAL A 71 -23.82 27.59 -18.56
C VAL A 71 -23.28 28.83 -19.30
N SER A 72 -21.99 28.86 -19.65
CA SER A 72 -21.34 30.04 -20.24
C SER A 72 -20.54 29.74 -21.52
N ALA A 73 -21.06 28.90 -22.41
CA ALA A 73 -20.48 28.67 -23.75
C ALA A 73 -21.54 28.79 -24.85
#